data_AF-A0A4U2Y282-F1
#
_entry.id   AF-A0A4U2Y282-F1
#
_cell.length_a   1.000
_cell.length_b   1.000
_cell.length_c   1.000
_cell.angle_alpha   90.00
_cell.angle_beta   90.00
_cell.angle_gamma   90.00
#
_symmetry.space_group_name_H-M   'P 1'
#
loop_
_entity.id
_entity.type
_entity.pdbx_description
1 polymer ?
#
loop_
_entity_poly.entity_id
_entity_poly.type
_entity_poly.pdbx_seq_one_letter_code
_entity_poly.pdbx_strand_id
1 'polypeptide(L)' 'MKIRLKDQGYFEELLIRKGHSKRSFAEAANIGQVTALQIANGDRNPSPRIAKRITEALEVEFDEIFVIEKPACSKA' A
#
# COMPACT_ATOMS: atom_id res chain seq x y z
N MET A 1 -14.95 0.93 5.93
CA MET A 1 -13.62 1.53 6.21
C MET A 1 -12.74 1.30 5.00
N LYS A 2 -11.91 2.28 4.63
CA LYS A 2 -10.99 2.16 3.49
C LYS A 2 -9.57 2.26 4.00
N ILE A 3 -8.65 1.51 3.41
CA ILE A 3 -7.21 1.65 3.67
C ILE A 3 -6.64 2.47 2.52
N ARG A 4 -6.02 3.60 2.82
CA ARG A 4 -5.42 4.49 1.84
C ARG A 4 -3.93 4.61 2.07
N LEU A 5 -3.16 4.75 0.99
CA LEU A 5 -1.74 5.08 1.05
C LEU A 5 -1.57 6.52 1.57
N LYS A 6 -0.68 6.73 2.53
CA LYS A 6 -0.43 8.06 3.13
C LYS A 6 0.20 9.03 2.13
N ASP A 7 1.29 8.58 1.53
CA ASP A 7 2.13 9.37 0.62
C ASP A 7 2.72 8.44 -0.45
N GLN A 8 2.50 8.79 -1.72
CA GLN A 8 2.98 8.00 -2.86
C GLN A 8 4.49 8.14 -3.06
N GLY A 9 5.03 9.35 -2.91
CA GLY A 9 6.46 9.61 -3.10
C GLY A 9 7.29 8.90 -2.04
N TYR A 10 6.84 8.93 -0.78
CA TYR A 10 7.48 8.17 0.30
C TYR A 10 7.43 6.66 0.04
N PHE A 11 6.30 6.14 -0.46
CA PHE A 11 6.18 4.73 -0.80
C PHE A 11 7.14 4.33 -1.93
N GLU A 12 7.26 5.15 -2.98
CA GLU A 12 8.23 4.90 -4.06
C GLU A 12 9.68 4.97 -3.56
N GLU A 13 10.02 5.93 -2.70
CA GLU A 13 11.32 6.01 -2.06
C GLU A 13 11.62 4.76 -1.21
N LEU A 14 10.63 4.27 -0.46
CA LEU A 14 10.75 3.05 0.32
C LEU A 14 11.03 1.83 -0.56
N LEU A 15 10.34 1.70 -1.70
CA LEU A 15 10.62 0.63 -2.67
C LEU A 15 12.07 0.71 -3.16
N ILE A 16 12.56 1.90 -3.51
CA ILE A 16 13.94 2.11 -3.97
C ILE A 16 14.94 1.73 -2.87
N ARG A 17 14.72 2.22 -1.64
CA ARG A 17 15.59 1.93 -0.48
C ARG A 17 15.65 0.44 -0.13
N LYS A 18 14.54 -0.28 -0.34
CA LYS A 18 14.44 -1.74 -0.13
C LYS A 18 14.91 -2.55 -1.35
N GLY A 19 15.38 -1.90 -2.41
CA GLY A 19 15.90 -2.58 -3.61
C GLY A 19 14.83 -3.20 -4.50
N HIS A 20 13.58 -2.75 -4.38
CA HIS A 20 12.47 -3.25 -5.19
C HIS A 20 12.21 -2.38 -6.43
N SER A 21 12.05 -3.04 -7.57
CA SER A 21 11.32 -2.50 -8.70
C SER A 21 9.82 -2.69 -8.49
N LYS A 22 8.95 -1.97 -9.22
CA LYS A 22 7.49 -2.17 -9.15
C LYS A 22 7.09 -3.63 -9.44
N ARG A 23 7.85 -4.32 -10.30
CA ARG A 23 7.67 -5.74 -10.61
C ARG A 23 8.10 -6.64 -9.45
N SER A 24 9.34 -6.49 -8.96
CA SER A 24 9.85 -7.36 -7.90
C SER A 24 9.13 -7.12 -6.56
N PHE A 25 8.61 -5.91 -6.33
CA PHE A 25 7.68 -5.62 -5.24
C PHE A 25 6.38 -6.43 -5.36
N ALA A 26 5.76 -6.46 -6.54
CA ALA A 26 4.52 -7.21 -6.75
C ALA A 26 4.72 -8.72 -6.48
N GLU A 27 5.86 -9.26 -6.91
CA GLU A 27 6.27 -10.64 -6.63
C GLU A 27 6.50 -10.87 -5.13
N ALA A 28 7.27 -10.00 -4.46
CA ALA A 28 7.55 -10.08 -3.03
C ALA A 28 6.29 -9.99 -2.16
N ALA A 29 5.36 -9.08 -2.49
CA ALA A 29 4.08 -8.96 -1.82
C ALA A 29 3.06 -10.03 -2.23
N ASN A 30 3.41 -10.91 -3.18
CA ASN A 30 2.52 -11.93 -3.74
C ASN A 30 1.17 -11.35 -4.18
N ILE A 31 1.23 -10.28 -4.99
CA ILE A 31 0.08 -9.59 -5.56
C ILE A 31 0.25 -9.42 -7.07
N GLY A 32 -0.87 -9.24 -7.80
CA GLY A 32 -0.81 -8.98 -9.23
C GLY A 32 -0.11 -7.65 -9.55
N GLN A 33 0.71 -7.62 -10.59
CA GLN A 33 1.49 -6.44 -10.99
C GLN A 33 0.62 -5.19 -11.23
N VAL A 34 -0.54 -5.36 -11.87
CA VAL A 34 -1.49 -4.26 -12.09
C VAL A 34 -2.00 -3.71 -10.75
N THR A 35 -2.35 -4.59 -9.81
CA THR A 35 -2.79 -4.19 -8.47
C THR A 35 -1.68 -3.47 -7.71
N ALA A 36 -0.44 -3.97 -7.77
CA ALA A 36 0.72 -3.34 -7.16
C ALA A 36 0.95 -1.92 -7.70
N LEU A 37 0.88 -1.77 -9.03
CA LEU A 37 1.04 -0.47 -9.70
C LEU A 37 -0.07 0.51 -9.30
N GLN A 38 -1.33 0.07 -9.32
CA GLN A 38 -2.47 0.90 -8.93
C GLN A 38 -2.41 1.33 -7.45
N ILE A 39 -1.88 0.49 -6.57
CA ILE A 39 -1.68 0.85 -5.16
C ILE A 39 -0.52 1.85 -5.02
N ALA A 40 0.60 1.59 -5.69
CA ALA A 40 1.78 2.47 -5.65
C ALA A 40 1.46 3.87 -6.18
N ASN A 41 0.66 3.97 -7.24
CA ASN A 41 0.18 5.23 -7.81
C ASN A 41 -1.01 5.84 -7.02
N GLY A 42 -1.50 5.18 -5.97
CA GLY A 42 -2.65 5.61 -5.17
C GLY A 42 -4.02 5.57 -5.89
N ASP A 43 -4.10 5.03 -7.09
CA ASP A 43 -5.34 4.83 -7.86
C ASP A 43 -6.29 3.84 -7.19
N ARG A 44 -5.74 2.93 -6.36
CA ARG A 44 -6.49 1.86 -5.71
C ARG A 44 -6.15 1.73 -4.23
N ASN A 45 -7.21 1.64 -3.43
CA ASN A 45 -7.13 1.31 -2.01
C ASN A 45 -6.96 -0.21 -1.81
N PRO A 46 -5.91 -0.68 -1.11
CA PRO A 46 -5.75 -2.10 -0.81
C PRO A 46 -6.83 -2.62 0.13
N SER A 47 -7.14 -3.91 0.02
CA SER A 47 -7.89 -4.61 1.07
C SER A 47 -6.98 -4.89 2.28
N PRO A 48 -7.53 -5.21 3.47
CA PRO A 48 -6.71 -5.51 4.65
C PRO A 48 -5.67 -6.60 4.42
N ARG A 49 -6.05 -7.65 3.68
CA ARG A 49 -5.13 -8.75 3.31
C ARG A 49 -3.98 -8.27 2.44
N ILE A 50 -4.27 -7.41 1.46
CA ILE A 50 -3.25 -6.87 0.55
C ILE A 50 -2.34 -5.89 1.30
N ALA A 51 -2.91 -5.02 2.14
CA ALA A 51 -2.13 -4.10 2.95
C ALA A 51 -1.16 -4.86 3.87
N LYS A 52 -1.62 -5.94 4.53
CA LYS A 52 -0.75 -6.77 5.37
C LYS A 52 0.40 -7.40 4.59
N ARG A 53 0.12 -7.96 3.40
CA ARG A 53 1.17 -8.51 2.52
C ARG A 53 2.21 -7.48 2.12
N ILE A 54 1.78 -6.25 1.83
CA ILE A 54 2.69 -5.15 1.47
C ILE A 54 3.58 -4.79 2.66
N THR A 55 2.99 -4.65 3.87
CA THR A 55 3.77 -4.35 5.09
C THR A 55 4.77 -5.45 5.43
N GLU A 56 4.40 -6.72 5.22
CA GLU A 56 5.28 -7.87 5.43
C GLU A 56 6.42 -7.91 4.40
N ALA A 57 6.12 -7.68 3.12
CA ALA A 57 7.12 -7.70 2.05
C ALA A 57 8.13 -6.56 2.15
N LEU A 58 7.72 -5.41 2.68
CA LEU A 58 8.59 -4.25 2.88
C LEU A 58 9.21 -4.20 4.27
N GLU A 59 8.81 -5.09 5.18
CA GLU A 59 9.24 -5.11 6.58
C GLU A 59 9.08 -3.74 7.26
N VAL A 60 7.87 -3.20 7.16
CA VAL A 60 7.48 -1.90 7.74
C VAL A 60 6.18 -2.03 8.50
N GLU A 61 5.92 -1.08 9.40
CA GLU A 61 4.67 -1.04 10.13
C GLU A 61 3.51 -0.54 9.26
N PHE A 62 2.30 -1.00 9.56
CA PHE A 62 1.11 -0.60 8.80
C PHE A 62 0.92 0.92 8.81
N ASP A 63 1.05 1.51 9.99
CA ASP A 63 0.88 2.95 10.18
C ASP A 63 2.03 3.78 9.61
N GLU A 64 3.08 3.17 9.05
CA GLU A 64 4.14 3.89 8.34
C GLU A 64 3.66 4.31 6.94
N ILE A 65 2.96 3.41 6.24
CA ILE A 65 2.58 3.60 4.84
C ILE A 65 1.08 3.77 4.61
N PHE A 66 0.22 3.27 5.51
CA PHE A 66 -1.23 3.25 5.32
C PHE A 66 -1.99 4.02 6.41
N VAL A 67 -3.19 4.48 6.06
CA VAL A 67 -4.16 5.07 6.99
C VAL A 67 -5.54 4.45 6.79
N ILE A 68 -6.28 4.26 7.89
CA ILE A 68 -7.65 3.76 7.85
C ILE A 68 -8.63 4.94 7.85
N GLU A 69 -9.31 5.13 6.73
CA GLU A 69 -10.38 6.09 6.60
C GLU A 69 -11.72 5.47 7.02
N LYS A 70 -12.30 6.06 8.06
CA LYS A 70 -13.68 5.79 8.46
C LYS A 70 -14.60 6.58 7.51
N PRO A 71 -15.71 5.99 7.03
CA PRO A 71 -16.72 6.80 6.38
C PRO A 71 -17.17 7.87 7.39
N ALA A 72 -17.19 9.13 6.97
CA ALA A 72 -17.68 10.20 7.82
C ALA A 72 -19.07 9.81 8.32
N CYS A 73 -19.27 9.86 9.64
CA CYS A 73 -20.59 9.69 10.23
C CYS A 73 -21.44 10.85 9.70
N SER A 74 -22.31 10.57 8.72
CA SER A 74 -23.42 11.43 8.39
C SER A 74 -24.30 11.50 9.63
N LYS A 75 -24.16 12.58 10.40
CA LYS A 75 -25.15 12.92 11.43
C LYS A 75 -26.49 13.07 10.72
N ALA A 76 -27.47 12.32 11.22
CA ALA A 76 -28.86 12.29 10.76
C ALA A 76 -29.51 13.68 10.82
#